data_AF-A0A950GA50-F1
#
_entry.id   AF-A0A950GA50-F1
#
_cell.length_a   1.000
_cell.length_b   1.000
_cell.length_c   1.000
_cell.angle_alpha   90.00
_cell.angle_beta   90.00
_cell.angle_gamma   90.00
#
_symmetry.space_group_name_H-M   'P 1'
#
loop_
_entity.id
_entity.type
_entity.pdbx_description
1 polymer ?
#
loop_
_entity_poly.entity_id
_entity_poly.type
_entity_poly.pdbx_seq_one_letter_code
_entity_poly.pdbx_strand_id
1 'polypeptide(L)'
;MNGERASIFDVEDELDVSGFTPKSPAERAAKPEQVRAVSEVANFRSREAHPPVPKPVETLEPLRREPRRYRTGRNTQLNIKARSDVIEAFYSLADQEGWVLGEAFEHAVAALERSLANQK
;
A
#
# COMPACT_ATOMS: atom_id res chain seq x y z
N MET A 1 -40.50 33.17 30.78
CA MET A 1 -40.63 32.08 31.76
C MET A 1 -39.43 31.16 31.57
N ASN A 2 -38.40 31.29 32.40
CA ASN A 2 -37.25 30.39 32.37
C ASN A 2 -37.60 29.19 33.25
N GLY A 3 -37.98 28.08 32.64
CA GLY A 3 -38.17 26.81 33.35
C GLY A 3 -36.80 26.26 33.76
N GLU A 4 -36.62 26.06 35.06
CA GLU A 4 -35.46 25.38 35.63
C GLU A 4 -35.35 23.96 35.02
N ARG A 5 -34.16 23.59 34.55
CA ARG A 5 -33.92 22.26 33.99
C ARG A 5 -33.95 21.24 35.13
N ALA A 6 -34.69 20.15 34.94
CA ALA A 6 -34.70 19.03 35.90
C ALA A 6 -33.25 18.54 36.15
N SER A 7 -32.83 18.60 37.41
CA SER A 7 -31.54 18.05 37.84
C SER A 7 -31.64 16.53 37.86
N ILE A 8 -30.75 15.86 37.12
CA ILE A 8 -30.62 14.39 37.08
C ILE A 8 -30.03 13.84 38.39
N PHE A 9 -29.52 14.72 39.26
CA PHE A 9 -28.79 14.36 40.48
C PHE A 9 -29.61 14.52 41.77
N ASP A 10 -30.85 15.04 41.70
CA ASP A 10 -31.78 15.15 42.85
C ASP A 10 -32.70 13.93 43.03
N VAL A 11 -32.49 12.88 42.23
CA VAL A 11 -33.22 11.62 42.40
C VAL A 11 -32.54 10.87 43.56
N GLU A 12 -33.14 10.96 44.75
CA GLU A 12 -32.70 10.28 45.99
C GLU A 12 -32.84 8.74 45.93
N ASP A 13 -33.28 8.17 44.80
CA ASP A 13 -33.31 6.74 44.60
C ASP A 13 -31.87 6.23 44.35
N GLU A 14 -31.29 5.58 45.37
CA GLU A 14 -30.01 4.86 45.28
C GLU A 14 -29.95 4.07 43.97
N LEU A 15 -29.02 4.46 43.09
CA LEU A 15 -28.81 3.80 41.80
C LEU A 15 -28.50 2.32 42.04
N ASP A 16 -29.40 1.44 41.58
CA ASP A 16 -29.22 0.00 41.69
C ASP A 16 -28.06 -0.48 40.78
N VAL A 17 -26.89 -0.62 41.41
CA VAL A 17 -25.67 -1.14 40.77
C VAL A 17 -25.51 -2.65 40.94
N SER A 18 -26.51 -3.36 41.47
CA SER A 18 -26.44 -4.82 41.68
C SER A 18 -26.27 -5.62 40.39
N GLY A 19 -26.71 -5.06 39.25
CA GLY A 19 -26.50 -5.63 37.92
C GLY A 19 -25.06 -5.47 37.39
N PHE A 20 -24.21 -4.67 38.04
CA PHE A 20 -22.83 -4.39 37.61
C PHE A 20 -21.83 -5.40 38.21
N THR A 21 -22.20 -6.69 38.22
CA THR A 21 -21.32 -7.75 38.69
C THR A 21 -20.46 -8.29 37.54
N PRO A 22 -19.15 -8.55 37.80
CA PRO A 22 -18.30 -9.14 36.78
C PRO A 22 -18.79 -10.53 36.43
N LYS A 23 -18.84 -10.84 35.13
CA LYS A 23 -19.14 -12.20 34.66
C LYS A 23 -18.12 -13.17 35.26
N SER A 24 -18.59 -14.34 35.67
CA SER A 24 -17.72 -15.43 36.08
C SER A 24 -16.69 -15.72 34.98
N PRO A 25 -15.45 -16.08 35.33
CA PRO A 25 -14.43 -16.37 34.34
C PRO A 25 -14.96 -17.38 33.33
N ALA A 26 -15.01 -16.97 32.07
CA ALA A 26 -15.45 -17.85 30.99
C ALA A 26 -14.54 -19.08 30.91
N GLU A 27 -15.06 -20.17 30.36
CA GLU A 27 -14.30 -21.37 30.06
C GLU A 27 -12.99 -21.02 29.32
N ARG A 28 -11.94 -21.80 29.59
CA ARG A 28 -10.60 -21.56 29.06
C ARG A 28 -10.67 -21.32 27.56
N ALA A 29 -10.12 -20.19 27.12
CA ALA A 29 -10.04 -19.85 25.70
C ALA A 29 -9.45 -21.03 24.91
N ALA A 30 -9.97 -21.22 23.69
CA ALA A 30 -9.45 -22.23 22.77
C ALA A 30 -7.93 -22.08 22.62
N LYS A 31 -7.23 -23.20 22.47
CA LYS A 31 -5.77 -23.16 22.32
C LYS A 31 -5.41 -22.35 21.07
N PRO A 32 -4.33 -21.55 21.09
CA PRO A 32 -3.95 -20.72 19.95
C PRO A 32 -3.83 -21.49 18.62
N GLU A 33 -3.40 -22.75 18.68
CA GLU A 33 -3.28 -23.65 17.53
C GLU A 33 -4.64 -23.95 16.87
N GLN A 34 -5.70 -24.12 17.67
CA GLN A 34 -7.06 -24.38 17.17
C GLN A 34 -7.62 -23.14 16.47
N VAL A 35 -7.37 -21.95 17.04
CA VAL A 35 -7.77 -20.68 16.44
C VAL A 35 -7.04 -20.46 15.11
N ARG A 36 -5.74 -20.78 15.04
CA ARG A 36 -4.95 -20.68 13.81
C ARG A 36 -5.47 -21.62 12.72
N ALA A 37 -5.75 -22.88 13.05
CA ALA A 37 -6.28 -23.85 12.10
C ALA A 37 -7.63 -23.40 11.50
N VAL A 38 -8.55 -22.90 12.33
CA VAL A 38 -9.85 -22.39 11.85
C VAL A 38 -9.68 -21.14 10.99
N SER A 39 -8.74 -20.26 11.34
CA SER A 39 -8.49 -19.02 10.59
C SER A 39 -7.92 -19.31 9.20
N GLU A 40 -7.01 -20.28 9.09
CA GLU A 40 -6.45 -20.73 7.82
C GLU A 40 -7.53 -21.35 6.92
N VAL A 41 -8.39 -22.21 7.47
CA VAL A 41 -9.55 -22.80 6.75
C VAL A 41 -10.52 -21.72 6.28
N ALA A 42 -10.77 -20.71 7.11
CA ALA A 42 -11.64 -19.58 6.79
C ALA A 42 -10.96 -18.50 5.92
N ASN A 43 -9.76 -18.76 5.41
CA ASN A 43 -8.98 -17.86 4.55
C ASN A 43 -8.59 -16.51 5.21
N PHE A 44 -8.67 -16.41 6.54
CA PHE A 44 -8.16 -15.30 7.33
C PHE A 44 -6.65 -15.50 7.55
N ARG A 45 -5.87 -15.06 6.58
CA ARG A 45 -4.40 -15.14 6.63
C ARG A 45 -3.84 -14.03 7.53
N SER A 46 -2.95 -14.39 8.45
CA SER A 46 -2.21 -13.42 9.26
C SER A 46 -1.36 -12.50 8.36
N ARG A 47 -1.27 -11.22 8.75
CA ARG A 47 -0.41 -10.21 8.10
C ARG A 47 0.98 -10.13 8.72
N GLU A 48 1.24 -10.90 9.77
CA GLU A 48 2.57 -10.98 10.37
C GLU A 48 3.57 -11.53 9.35
N ALA A 49 4.78 -10.98 9.36
CA ALA A 49 5.85 -11.45 8.50
C ALA A 49 6.20 -12.89 8.90
N HIS A 50 5.79 -13.86 8.09
CA HIS A 50 6.19 -15.24 8.29
C HIS A 50 7.69 -15.37 8.01
N PRO A 51 8.47 -16.12 8.82
CA PRO A 51 9.84 -16.44 8.47
C PRO A 51 9.88 -17.05 7.06
N PRO A 52 10.85 -16.66 6.22
CA PRO A 52 10.86 -17.01 4.81
C PRO A 52 10.94 -18.52 4.65
N VAL A 53 9.87 -19.12 4.12
CA VAL A 53 9.90 -20.50 3.61
C VAL A 53 10.63 -20.45 2.26
N PRO A 54 11.69 -21.22 2.03
CA PRO A 54 12.37 -21.26 0.75
C PRO A 54 11.39 -21.85 -0.29
N LYS A 55 10.90 -21.00 -1.19
CA LYS A 55 10.10 -21.44 -2.34
C LYS A 55 11.04 -21.98 -3.42
N PRO A 56 10.71 -23.13 -4.05
CA PRO A 56 11.42 -23.61 -5.24
C PRO A 56 11.33 -22.55 -6.35
N VAL A 57 12.49 -22.29 -6.94
CA VAL A 57 12.74 -21.29 -7.98
C VAL A 57 12.22 -21.85 -9.30
N GLU A 58 11.03 -21.44 -9.75
CA GLU A 58 10.61 -21.62 -11.14
C GLU A 58 9.36 -20.77 -11.43
N THR A 59 9.55 -19.47 -11.63
CA THR A 59 8.69 -18.65 -12.49
C THR A 59 9.55 -17.50 -12.98
N LEU A 60 9.60 -17.32 -14.30
CA LEU A 60 10.27 -16.22 -14.99
C LEU A 60 9.72 -14.88 -14.46
N GLU A 61 10.33 -14.35 -13.41
CA GLU A 61 10.06 -12.98 -12.98
C GLU A 61 10.51 -12.03 -14.10
N PRO A 62 9.73 -10.97 -14.43
CA PRO A 62 10.25 -9.91 -15.27
C PRO A 62 11.50 -9.37 -14.59
N LEU A 63 12.62 -9.42 -15.32
CA LEU A 63 13.96 -9.03 -14.90
C LEU A 63 13.86 -7.79 -14.00
N ARG A 64 14.05 -7.95 -12.68
CA ARG A 64 13.96 -6.84 -11.73
C ARG A 64 15.07 -5.86 -12.07
N ARG A 65 14.71 -4.80 -12.79
CA ARG A 65 15.61 -3.76 -13.26
C ARG A 65 16.28 -3.10 -12.06
N GLU A 66 17.61 -3.02 -12.08
CA GLU A 66 18.36 -2.41 -10.99
C GLU A 66 17.94 -0.94 -10.78
N PRO A 67 17.69 -0.51 -9.53
CA PRO A 67 17.26 0.84 -9.24
C PRO A 67 18.40 1.84 -9.47
N ARG A 68 18.39 2.50 -10.62
CA ARG A 68 19.30 3.60 -10.98
C ARG A 68 18.86 4.91 -10.30
N ARG A 69 19.22 5.09 -9.02
CA ARG A 69 18.92 6.31 -8.25
C ARG A 69 20.10 7.28 -8.29
N TYR A 70 20.06 8.21 -9.25
CA TYR A 70 20.91 9.42 -9.25
C TYR A 70 20.09 10.62 -8.75
N ARG A 71 20.69 11.52 -7.95
CA ARG A 71 20.05 12.76 -7.48
C ARG A 71 20.18 13.83 -8.59
N THR A 72 19.22 13.89 -9.50
CA THR A 72 19.31 14.72 -10.73
C THR A 72 18.27 15.84 -10.81
N GLY A 73 17.53 16.15 -9.74
CA GLY A 73 16.52 17.22 -9.74
C GLY A 73 15.22 16.91 -10.49
N ARG A 74 15.11 15.74 -11.13
CA ARG A 74 13.89 15.25 -11.82
C ARG A 74 12.80 14.86 -10.82
N ASN A 75 12.09 15.84 -10.25
CA ASN A 75 11.11 15.66 -9.17
C ASN A 75 9.64 15.92 -9.57
N THR A 76 9.39 16.47 -10.76
CA THR A 76 8.04 16.75 -11.26
C THR A 76 7.50 15.55 -12.04
N GLN A 77 6.26 15.13 -11.74
CA GLN A 77 5.60 14.02 -12.40
C GLN A 77 4.87 14.46 -13.68
N LEU A 78 5.06 13.70 -14.76
CA LEU A 78 4.31 13.84 -16.01
C LEU A 78 3.30 12.68 -16.13
N ASN A 79 2.01 12.97 -15.98
CA ASN A 79 0.94 11.98 -16.07
C ASN A 79 0.45 11.87 -17.52
N ILE A 80 0.98 10.89 -18.27
CA ILE A 80 0.58 10.62 -19.65
C ILE A 80 0.16 9.17 -19.84
N LYS A 81 -0.78 8.95 -20.75
CA LYS A 81 -1.12 7.62 -21.26
C LYS A 81 -0.37 7.41 -22.58
N ALA A 82 0.28 6.26 -22.72
CA ALA A 82 0.98 5.87 -23.93
C ALA A 82 0.57 4.46 -24.36
N ARG A 83 0.78 4.14 -25.63
CA ARG A 83 0.59 2.78 -26.16
C ARG A 83 1.68 1.85 -25.61
N SER A 84 1.36 0.57 -25.47
CA SER A 84 2.27 -0.43 -24.87
C SER A 84 3.58 -0.60 -25.64
N ASP A 85 3.52 -0.60 -26.96
CA ASP A 85 4.68 -0.70 -27.85
C ASP A 85 5.61 0.52 -27.74
N VAL A 86 5.05 1.73 -27.61
CA VAL A 86 5.83 2.96 -27.41
C VAL A 86 6.55 2.92 -26.06
N ILE A 87 5.88 2.42 -25.02
CA ILE A 87 6.47 2.24 -23.69
C ILE A 87 7.65 1.27 -23.74
N GLU A 88 7.49 0.13 -24.43
CA GLU A 88 8.54 -0.88 -24.58
C GLU A 88 9.75 -0.34 -25.37
N ALA A 89 9.51 0.37 -26.46
CA ALA A 89 10.57 1.03 -27.23
C ALA A 89 11.34 2.06 -26.38
N PHE A 90 10.63 2.86 -25.57
CA PHE A 90 11.24 3.83 -24.68
C PHE A 90 12.13 3.18 -23.61
N TYR A 91 11.66 2.09 -22.99
CA TYR A 91 12.47 1.32 -22.05
C TYR A 91 13.71 0.72 -22.72
N SER A 92 13.56 0.16 -23.91
CA SER A 92 14.66 -0.46 -24.65
C SER A 92 15.75 0.55 -24.99
N LEU A 93 15.39 1.76 -25.41
CA LEU A 93 16.35 2.85 -25.67
C LEU A 93 17.08 3.28 -24.39
N ALA A 94 16.34 3.44 -23.29
CA ALA A 94 16.93 3.81 -22.00
C ALA A 94 17.88 2.73 -21.44
N ASP A 95 17.61 1.45 -21.73
CA ASP A 95 18.45 0.34 -21.29
C ASP A 95 19.70 0.19 -22.18
N GLN A 96 19.59 0.40 -23.50
CA GLN A 96 20.72 0.37 -24.44
C GLN A 96 21.78 1.42 -24.10
N GLU A 97 21.34 2.63 -23.78
CA GLU A 97 22.23 3.76 -23.48
C GLU A 97 22.60 3.85 -21.98
N GLY A 98 22.01 2.98 -21.14
CA GLY A 98 22.20 3.00 -19.69
C GLY A 98 21.50 4.16 -18.96
N TRP A 99 20.65 4.94 -19.63
CA TRP A 99 19.97 6.12 -19.08
C TRP A 99 18.81 5.80 -18.14
N VAL A 100 18.64 6.64 -17.11
CA VAL A 100 17.39 6.62 -16.34
C VAL A 100 16.25 7.18 -17.19
N LEU A 101 15.01 6.71 -17.01
CA LEU A 101 13.86 7.16 -17.80
C LEU A 101 13.70 8.67 -17.92
N GLY A 102 13.96 9.43 -16.85
CA GLY A 102 13.85 10.88 -16.92
C GLY A 102 14.93 11.54 -17.80
N GLU A 103 16.13 10.97 -17.84
CA GLU A 103 17.22 11.41 -18.73
C GLU A 103 16.93 11.01 -20.18
N ALA A 104 16.45 9.78 -20.42
CA ALA A 104 16.00 9.35 -21.74
C ALA A 104 14.87 10.24 -22.28
N PHE A 105 13.98 10.71 -21.40
CA PHE A 105 12.91 11.65 -21.78
C PHE A 105 13.46 13.02 -22.20
N GLU A 106 14.45 13.58 -21.49
CA GLU A 106 15.11 14.84 -21.87
C GLU A 106 15.78 14.72 -23.25
N HIS A 107 16.48 13.62 -23.51
CA HIS A 107 17.05 13.34 -24.83
C HIS A 107 15.99 13.24 -25.93
N ALA A 108 14.85 12.59 -25.65
CA ALA A 108 13.75 12.49 -26.59
C ALA A 108 13.15 13.87 -26.92
N VAL A 109 12.96 14.73 -25.92
CA VAL A 109 12.48 16.12 -26.12
C VAL A 109 13.47 16.92 -26.96
N ALA A 110 14.76 16.90 -26.64
CA ALA A 110 15.78 17.61 -27.40
C ALA A 110 15.93 17.09 -28.84
N ALA A 111 15.70 15.79 -29.07
CA ALA A 111 15.67 15.21 -30.41
C ALA A 111 14.44 15.68 -31.20
N LEU A 112 13.27 15.75 -30.56
CA LEU A 112 12.05 16.24 -31.17
C LEU A 112 12.16 17.73 -31.55
N GLU A 113 12.71 18.57 -30.67
CA GLU A 113 12.96 19.98 -30.95
C GLU A 113 13.86 20.18 -32.17
N ARG A 114 14.97 19.43 -32.25
CA ARG A 114 15.86 19.44 -33.43
C ARG A 114 15.14 19.02 -34.70
N SER A 115 14.33 17.96 -34.64
CA SER A 115 13.55 17.50 -35.79
C SER A 115 12.56 18.56 -36.27
N LEU A 116 11.89 19.26 -35.35
CA LEU A 116 10.93 20.31 -35.68
C LEU A 116 11.60 21.58 -36.20
N ALA A 117 12.78 21.92 -35.68
CA ALA A 117 13.58 23.04 -36.17
C ALA A 117 14.07 22.80 -37.61
N ASN A 118 14.45 21.57 -37.94
CA ASN A 118 14.88 21.18 -39.28
C ASN A 118 13.74 21.06 -40.31
N GLN A 119 12.49 21.08 -39.86
CA GLN A 119 11.29 21.03 -40.72
C GLN A 119 10.74 22.41 -41.09
N LYS A 120 11.28 23.48 -40.49
CA LYS A 120 10.96 24.87 -40.83
C LYS A 120 11.93 25.41 -41.86
#